data_AF-A0A836X2J7-F1
#
_entry.id   AF-A0A836X2J7-F1
#
_cell.length_a   1.000
_cell.length_b   1.000
_cell.length_c   1.000
_cell.angle_alpha   90.00
_cell.angle_beta   90.00
_cell.angle_gamma   90.00
#
_symmetry.space_group_name_H-M   'P 1'
#
loop_
_entity.id
_entity.type
_entity.pdbx_description
1 polymer ?
#
loop_
_entity_poly.entity_id
_entity_poly.type
_entity_poly.pdbx_seq_one_letter_code
_entity_poly.pdbx_strand_id
1 'polypeptide(L)'
;MSDIFDEVNEDVRRDQYIRLWKAYGKYGVALLVAIVLGTASGVGYHEFTESRAHAVSDRYETAIHLLQSGNEEAALTAFADMAENLSGSYQVLAALREAAILSSGGDRDGAVV
;
A
#
# COMPACT_ATOMS: atom_id res chain seq x y z
N MET A 1 59.92 -26.16 -1.61
CA MET A 1 60.23 -25.30 -0.43
C MET A 1 59.55 -23.95 -0.62
N SER A 2 58.24 -23.98 -0.89
CA SER A 2 57.38 -22.83 -1.21
C SER A 2 56.13 -22.78 -0.32
N ASP A 3 55.69 -23.92 0.23
CA ASP A 3 54.47 -24.00 1.05
C ASP A 3 54.47 -23.10 2.29
N ILE A 4 55.60 -22.97 3.00
CA ILE A 4 55.66 -22.17 4.24
C ILE A 4 55.54 -20.65 3.98
N PHE A 5 55.97 -20.17 2.80
CA PHE A 5 55.88 -18.74 2.47
C PHE A 5 54.50 -18.33 1.95
N ASP A 6 53.80 -19.26 1.30
CA ASP A 6 52.41 -19.05 0.89
C ASP A 6 51.46 -19.14 2.10
N GLU A 7 51.68 -20.08 3.02
CA GLU A 7 50.87 -20.24 4.25
C GLU A 7 50.94 -19.00 5.17
N VAL A 8 52.13 -18.41 5.33
CA VAL A 8 52.30 -17.19 6.14
C VAL A 8 51.65 -15.96 5.48
N ASN A 9 51.71 -15.84 4.15
CA ASN A 9 51.02 -14.75 3.44
C ASN A 9 49.49 -14.88 3.52
N GLU A 10 48.97 -16.11 3.54
CA GLU A 10 47.54 -16.42 3.68
C GLU A 10 47.01 -15.91 5.04
N ASP A 11 47.74 -16.20 6.14
CA ASP A 11 47.38 -15.78 7.49
C ASP A 11 47.43 -14.25 7.65
N VAL A 12 48.47 -13.60 7.10
CA VAL A 12 48.60 -12.13 7.15
C VAL A 12 47.50 -11.42 6.35
N ARG A 13 47.10 -11.96 5.18
CA ARG A 13 45.96 -11.42 4.42
C ARG A 13 44.65 -11.61 5.15
N ARG A 14 44.43 -12.79 5.73
CA ARG A 14 43.22 -13.11 6.51
C ARG A 14 43.08 -12.16 7.70
N ASP A 15 44.16 -11.91 8.42
CA ASP A 15 44.18 -10.97 9.55
C ASP A 15 43.89 -9.52 9.12
N GLN A 16 44.37 -9.09 7.96
CA GLN A 16 44.06 -7.77 7.40
C GLN A 16 42.58 -7.63 7.03
N TYR A 17 41.99 -8.64 6.38
CA TYR A 17 40.56 -8.64 6.07
C TYR A 17 39.70 -8.67 7.33
N ILE A 18 40.09 -9.43 8.35
CA ILE A 18 39.42 -9.46 9.67
C ILE A 18 39.54 -8.10 10.36
N ARG A 19 40.69 -7.42 10.28
CA ARG A 19 40.88 -6.07 10.84
C ARG A 19 39.99 -5.05 10.13
N LEU A 20 39.92 -5.10 8.81
CA LEU A 20 39.02 -4.26 8.01
C LEU A 20 37.56 -4.54 8.35
N TRP A 21 37.17 -5.81 8.48
CA TRP A 21 35.82 -6.20 8.85
C TRP A 21 35.45 -5.78 10.27
N LYS A 22 36.36 -5.90 11.24
CA LYS A 22 36.13 -5.40 12.61
C LYS A 22 35.98 -3.87 12.65
N ALA A 23 36.72 -3.15 11.81
CA ALA A 23 36.65 -1.68 11.74
C ALA A 23 35.41 -1.19 10.97
N TYR A 24 35.12 -1.77 9.81
CA TYR A 24 34.13 -1.28 8.85
C TYR A 24 32.89 -2.16 8.68
N GLY A 25 32.93 -3.42 9.11
CA GLY A 25 31.81 -4.37 8.97
C GLY A 25 30.53 -3.88 9.65
N LYS A 26 30.65 -3.16 10.77
CA LYS A 26 29.49 -2.52 11.43
C LYS A 26 28.78 -1.50 10.52
N TYR A 27 29.53 -0.74 9.72
CA TYR A 27 28.95 0.25 8.80
C TYR A 27 28.31 -0.42 7.58
N GLY A 28 28.93 -1.51 7.07
CA GLY A 28 28.33 -2.31 6.01
C GLY A 28 27.01 -2.96 6.44
N VAL A 29 26.96 -3.53 7.64
CA VAL A 29 25.71 -4.07 8.23
C VAL A 29 24.69 -2.95 8.45
N ALA A 30 25.10 -1.80 8.99
CA ALA A 30 24.20 -0.66 9.20
C ALA A 30 23.61 -0.15 7.88
N LEU A 31 24.40 -0.09 6.80
CA LEU A 31 23.94 0.30 5.47
C LEU A 31 22.89 -0.67 4.93
N LEU A 32 23.14 -1.99 5.03
CA LEU A 32 22.18 -3.01 4.61
C LEU A 32 20.88 -2.91 5.40
N VAL A 33 20.95 -2.74 6.71
CA VAL A 33 19.76 -2.52 7.56
C VAL A 33 19.02 -1.25 7.16
N ALA A 34 19.72 -0.15 6.89
CA ALA A 34 19.10 1.09 6.44
C ALA A 34 18.37 0.93 5.09
N ILE A 35 18.94 0.17 4.14
CA ILE A 35 18.28 -0.14 2.87
C ILE A 35 17.01 -0.95 3.11
N VAL A 36 17.06 -2.01 3.93
CA VAL A 36 15.91 -2.86 4.26
C VAL A 36 14.81 -2.06 4.97
N LEU A 37 15.17 -1.19 5.92
CA LEU A 37 14.21 -0.32 6.59
C LEU A 37 13.61 0.72 5.64
N GLY A 38 14.42 1.28 4.73
CA GLY A 38 13.96 2.23 3.72
C GLY A 38 12.94 1.60 2.76
N THR A 39 13.21 0.39 2.27
CA THR A 39 12.27 -0.33 1.39
C THR A 39 11.03 -0.83 2.16
N ALA A 40 11.20 -1.35 3.38
CA ALA A 40 10.07 -1.78 4.22
C ALA A 40 9.13 -0.61 4.58
N SER A 41 9.68 0.60 4.77
CA SER A 41 8.88 1.80 5.01
C SER A 41 7.99 2.17 3.81
N GLY A 42 8.48 1.95 2.58
CA GLY A 42 7.70 2.17 1.36
C GLY A 42 6.60 1.13 1.15
N VAL A 43 6.91 -0.14 1.37
CA VAL A 43 5.94 -1.25 1.21
C VAL A 43 4.87 -1.23 2.30
N GLY A 44 5.23 -0.93 3.56
CA GLY A 44 4.27 -0.82 4.65
C GLY A 44 3.22 0.28 4.44
N TYR A 45 3.57 1.37 3.76
CA TYR A 45 2.62 2.41 3.36
C TYR A 45 1.72 1.97 2.19
N HIS A 46 2.25 1.18 1.25
CA HIS A 46 1.50 0.70 0.09
C HIS A 46 0.49 -0.40 0.46
N GLU A 47 0.87 -1.32 1.34
CA GLU A 47 -0.02 -2.40 1.81
C GLU A 47 -1.20 -1.86 2.63
N PHE A 48 -0.99 -0.78 3.40
CA PHE A 48 -2.07 -0.10 4.12
C PHE A 48 -3.07 0.60 3.19
N THR A 49 -2.64 0.94 1.95
CA THR A 49 -3.53 1.51 0.93
C THR A 49 -4.27 0.43 0.14
N GLU A 50 -3.67 -0.74 -0.08
CA GLU A 50 -4.28 -1.83 -0.86
C GLU A 50 -5.38 -2.58 -0.07
N SER A 51 -5.20 -2.80 1.24
CA SER A 51 -6.21 -3.47 2.06
C SER A 51 -7.54 -2.69 2.16
N ARG A 52 -7.49 -1.36 2.01
CA ARG A 52 -8.71 -0.52 1.93
C ARG A 52 -9.46 -0.69 0.61
N ALA A 53 -8.79 -1.00 -0.49
CA ALA A 53 -9.42 -1.12 -1.81
C ALA A 53 -10.39 -2.30 -1.87
N HIS A 54 -10.04 -3.45 -1.27
CA HIS A 54 -10.92 -4.62 -1.24
C HIS A 54 -12.20 -4.39 -0.43
N ALA A 55 -12.08 -3.83 0.77
CA ALA A 55 -13.25 -3.56 1.63
C ALA A 55 -14.22 -2.55 1.01
N VAL A 56 -13.70 -1.60 0.21
CA VAL A 56 -14.52 -0.63 -0.52
C VAL A 56 -15.21 -1.27 -1.72
N SER A 57 -14.52 -2.13 -2.47
CA SER A 57 -15.11 -2.87 -3.59
C SER A 57 -16.30 -3.72 -3.15
N ASP A 58 -16.17 -4.47 -2.05
CA ASP A 58 -17.25 -5.31 -1.52
C ASP A 58 -18.50 -4.49 -1.13
N ARG A 59 -18.28 -3.32 -0.51
CA ARG A 59 -19.37 -2.39 -0.16
C ARG A 59 -20.04 -1.80 -1.40
N TYR A 60 -19.24 -1.43 -2.40
CA TYR A 60 -19.74 -0.88 -3.66
C TYR A 60 -20.58 -1.93 -4.43
N GLU A 61 -20.11 -3.17 -4.49
CA GLU A 61 -20.86 -4.28 -5.11
C GLU A 61 -22.19 -4.54 -4.38
N THR A 62 -22.18 -4.51 -3.04
CA THR A 62 -23.39 -4.64 -2.23
C THR A 62 -24.39 -3.52 -2.54
N ALA A 63 -23.93 -2.28 -2.67
CA ALA A 63 -24.80 -1.15 -3.03
C ALA A 63 -25.37 -1.27 -4.45
N ILE A 64 -24.60 -1.79 -5.41
CA ILE A 64 -25.13 -2.12 -6.75
C ILE A 64 -26.19 -3.22 -6.66
N HIS A 65 -25.98 -4.24 -5.84
CA HIS A 65 -26.96 -5.32 -5.67
C HIS A 65 -28.27 -4.81 -5.05
N LEU A 66 -28.20 -3.87 -4.10
CA LEU A 66 -29.37 -3.19 -3.56
C LEU A 66 -30.15 -2.46 -4.66
N LEU A 67 -29.44 -1.74 -5.54
CA LEU A 67 -30.04 -1.06 -6.69
C LEU A 67 -30.72 -2.05 -7.64
N GLN A 68 -30.06 -3.16 -7.97
CA GLN A 68 -30.61 -4.21 -8.84
C GLN A 68 -31.80 -4.94 -8.22
N SER A 69 -31.84 -5.06 -6.89
CA SER A 69 -32.99 -5.61 -6.16
C SER A 69 -34.19 -4.65 -6.07
N GLY A 70 -34.08 -3.45 -6.64
CA GLY A 70 -35.13 -2.43 -6.62
C GLY A 70 -35.20 -1.62 -5.32
N ASN A 71 -34.19 -1.74 -4.45
CA ASN A 71 -34.10 -0.99 -3.21
C ASN A 71 -33.24 0.27 -3.41
N GLU A 72 -33.74 1.20 -4.23
CA GLU A 72 -33.03 2.42 -4.60
C GLU A 72 -32.71 3.32 -3.40
N GLU A 73 -33.58 3.37 -2.39
CA GLU A 73 -33.39 4.19 -1.18
C GLU A 73 -32.23 3.68 -0.31
N ALA A 74 -32.13 2.36 -0.13
CA ALA A 74 -31.00 1.75 0.57
C ALA A 74 -29.69 1.88 -0.22
N ALA A 75 -29.76 1.77 -1.55
CA ALA A 75 -28.60 1.98 -2.41
C ALA A 75 -28.12 3.44 -2.35
N LEU A 76 -29.05 4.41 -2.40
CA LEU A 76 -28.74 5.84 -2.27
C LEU A 76 -28.03 6.13 -0.95
N THR A 77 -28.56 5.63 0.15
CA THR A 77 -27.95 5.80 1.49
C THR A 77 -26.54 5.21 1.53
N ALA A 78 -26.33 4.04 0.94
CA ALA A 78 -25.02 3.41 0.89
C ALA A 78 -24.01 4.21 0.03
N PHE A 79 -24.44 4.75 -1.12
CA PHE A 79 -23.57 5.58 -1.96
C PHE A 79 -23.27 6.95 -1.34
N ALA A 80 -24.22 7.57 -0.66
CA ALA A 80 -24.02 8.83 0.08
C ALA A 80 -23.02 8.65 1.24
N ASP A 81 -23.18 7.59 2.05
CA ASP A 81 -22.20 7.25 3.10
C ASP A 81 -20.81 7.04 2.51
N MET A 82 -20.73 6.41 1.34
CA MET A 82 -19.47 6.21 0.63
C MET A 82 -18.88 7.51 0.07
N ALA A 83 -19.70 8.45 -0.41
CA ALA A 83 -19.26 9.75 -0.90
C ALA A 83 -18.73 10.66 0.23
N GLU A 84 -19.27 10.54 1.44
CA GLU A 84 -18.83 11.33 2.60
C GLU A 84 -17.61 10.71 3.33
N ASN A 85 -17.59 9.38 3.49
CA ASN A 85 -16.63 8.70 4.37
C ASN A 85 -15.42 8.08 3.64
N LEU A 86 -15.46 7.93 2.30
CA LEU A 86 -14.28 7.50 1.55
C LEU A 86 -13.39 8.67 1.13
N SER A 87 -12.14 8.34 0.82
CA SER A 87 -11.19 9.27 0.22
C SER A 87 -10.60 8.66 -1.06
N GLY A 88 -10.27 9.50 -2.04
CA GLY A 88 -9.67 9.08 -3.30
C GLY A 88 -10.70 8.78 -4.41
N SER A 89 -10.33 7.91 -5.36
CA SER A 89 -11.12 7.66 -6.57
C SER A 89 -12.50 7.05 -6.32
N TYR A 90 -12.64 6.19 -5.31
CA TYR A 90 -13.92 5.56 -4.96
C TYR A 90 -14.95 6.54 -4.37
N GLN A 91 -14.49 7.62 -3.72
CA GLN A 91 -15.36 8.69 -3.22
C GLN A 91 -16.09 9.35 -4.40
N VAL A 92 -15.33 9.70 -5.45
CA VAL A 92 -15.87 10.31 -6.67
C VAL A 92 -16.83 9.36 -7.38
N LEU A 93 -16.49 8.06 -7.44
CA LEU A 93 -17.35 7.06 -8.06
C LEU A 93 -18.68 6.88 -7.30
N ALA A 94 -18.64 6.88 -5.98
CA ALA A 94 -19.83 6.80 -5.13
C ALA A 94 -20.73 8.03 -5.30
N ALA A 95 -20.15 9.25 -5.26
CA ALA A 95 -20.89 10.49 -5.48
C ALA A 95 -21.56 10.55 -6.87
N LEU A 96 -20.86 10.10 -7.92
CA LEU A 96 -21.46 10.00 -9.26
C LEU A 96 -22.63 9.01 -9.30
N ARG A 97 -22.54 7.92 -8.54
CA ARG A 97 -23.60 6.90 -8.49
C ARG A 97 -24.81 7.40 -7.71
N GLU A 98 -24.58 8.06 -6.59
CA GLU A 98 -25.61 8.78 -5.83
C GLU A 98 -26.35 9.79 -6.71
N ALA A 99 -25.61 10.67 -7.40
CA ALA A 99 -26.18 11.65 -8.32
C ALA A 99 -26.98 11.00 -9.45
N ALA A 100 -26.53 9.85 -9.98
CA ALA A 100 -27.27 9.11 -11.00
C ALA A 100 -28.62 8.58 -10.49
N ILE A 101 -28.67 8.12 -9.22
CA ILE A 101 -29.91 7.64 -8.58
C ILE A 101 -30.87 8.81 -8.32
N LEU A 102 -30.36 9.93 -7.81
CA LEU A 102 -31.16 11.15 -7.59
C LEU A 102 -31.71 11.68 -8.92
N SER A 103 -30.88 11.68 -9.97
CA SER A 103 -31.30 12.07 -11.32
C SER A 103 -32.35 11.13 -11.90
N SER A 104 -32.30 9.81 -11.64
CA SER A 104 -33.36 8.89 -12.10
C SER A 104 -34.64 9.03 -11.29
N GLY A 105 -34.53 9.37 -10.01
CA GLY A 105 -35.67 9.67 -9.13
C GLY A 105 -36.35 11.01 -9.40
N GLY A 106 -35.80 11.84 -10.29
CA GLY A 106 -36.35 13.15 -10.65
C GLY A 106 -35.83 14.31 -9.80
N ASP A 107 -34.94 14.06 -8.85
CA ASP A 107 -34.28 15.08 -8.04
C ASP A 107 -33.00 15.56 -8.76
N ARG A 108 -33.19 16.55 -9.63
CA ARG A 108 -32.09 17.14 -10.42
C ARG A 108 -31.20 18.08 -9.61
N ASP A 109 -31.71 18.66 -8.54
CA ASP A 109 -30.93 19.60 -7.71
C ASP A 109 -29.94 18.83 -6.83
N GLY A 110 -30.34 17.66 -6.29
CA GLY A 110 -29.43 16.75 -5.59
C GLY A 110 -28.42 16.02 -6.49
N ALA A 111 -28.68 15.95 -7.81
CA ALA A 111 -27.80 15.28 -8.77
C ALA A 111 -26.59 16.12 -9.23
N VAL A 112 -26.50 17.39 -8.82
CA VAL A 112 -25.36 18.27 -9.15
C VAL A 112 -24.40 18.28 -7.97
N VAL A 113 -23.32 17.51 -8.09
CA VAL A 113 -22.18 17.46 -7.13
C VAL A 113 -21.15 18.53 -7.48
#